data_AF-A0A3R9MVD3-F1
#
_entry.id   AF-A0A3R9MVD3-F1
#
_cell.length_a   1.000
_cell.length_b   1.000
_cell.length_c   1.000
_cell.angle_alpha   90.00
_cell.angle_beta   90.00
_cell.angle_gamma   90.00
#
_symmetry.space_group_name_H-M   'P 1'
#
loop_
_entity.id
_entity.type
_entity.pdbx_description
1 polymer ?
#
loop_
_entity_poly.entity_id
_entity_poly.type
_entity_poly.pdbx_seq_one_letter_code
_entity_poly.pdbx_strand_id
1 'polypeptide(L)'
;MATRKKAPQTLVLDAAWSEDSDTVAALDYPDDVHAALCTSCGELLAWHEAACSPAANLPSAQTTGEQGAEEIVAVASSGFAFDLGQPVQPAADAQPYPVVWRGQLKARHPRTGLVHRVNVYRLDNGYWDCYYETDLLAA
;
A
#
# COMPACT_ATOMS: atom_id res chain seq x y z
N MET A 1 -9.99 -72.44 2.76
CA MET A 1 -10.49 -71.26 3.48
C MET A 1 -10.15 -70.02 2.67
N ALA A 2 -11.15 -69.34 2.10
CA ALA A 2 -10.96 -68.21 1.18
C ALA A 2 -11.35 -66.89 1.85
N THR A 3 -10.42 -65.95 1.94
CA THR A 3 -10.63 -64.63 2.53
C THR A 3 -11.21 -63.67 1.48
N ARG A 4 -12.41 -63.13 1.75
CA ARG A 4 -13.03 -62.09 0.90
C ARG A 4 -12.31 -60.76 1.11
N LYS A 5 -11.70 -60.22 0.04
CA LYS A 5 -11.17 -58.86 -0.01
C LYS A 5 -12.33 -57.86 -0.10
N LYS A 6 -12.36 -56.89 0.81
CA LYS A 6 -13.36 -55.81 0.91
C LYS A 6 -12.79 -54.59 0.16
N ALA A 7 -13.47 -54.16 -0.89
CA ALA A 7 -13.10 -52.95 -1.64
C ALA A 7 -13.58 -51.68 -0.92
N PRO A 8 -12.88 -50.54 -1.06
CA PRO A 8 -13.30 -49.27 -0.47
C PRO A 8 -14.52 -48.72 -1.23
N GLN A 9 -15.60 -48.45 -0.50
CA GLN A 9 -16.75 -47.71 -1.01
C GLN A 9 -16.34 -46.24 -1.17
N THR A 10 -16.24 -45.79 -2.41
CA THR A 10 -16.20 -44.36 -2.76
C THR A 10 -17.60 -43.77 -2.60
N LEU A 11 -17.77 -42.96 -1.56
CA LEU A 11 -18.95 -42.12 -1.36
C LEU A 11 -18.90 -41.00 -2.40
N VAL A 12 -19.80 -41.06 -3.39
CA VAL A 12 -20.09 -39.97 -4.32
C VAL A 12 -20.90 -38.93 -3.54
N LEU A 13 -20.30 -37.78 -3.23
CA LEU A 13 -21.06 -36.60 -2.84
C LEU A 13 -21.63 -35.98 -4.13
N ASP A 14 -22.91 -36.24 -4.40
CA ASP A 14 -23.69 -35.41 -5.31
C ASP A 14 -23.77 -34.00 -4.72
N ALA A 15 -22.97 -33.10 -5.27
CA ALA A 15 -23.11 -31.67 -5.05
C ALA A 15 -24.36 -31.22 -5.81
N ALA A 16 -25.53 -31.34 -5.16
CA ALA A 16 -26.70 -30.55 -5.52
C ALA A 16 -26.35 -29.08 -5.25
N TRP A 17 -25.76 -28.43 -6.25
CA TRP A 17 -25.66 -26.98 -6.29
C TRP A 17 -27.08 -26.45 -6.41
N SER A 18 -27.65 -26.06 -5.27
CA SER A 18 -28.81 -25.18 -5.24
C SER A 18 -28.47 -23.92 -6.04
N GLU A 19 -29.13 -23.78 -7.19
CA GLU A 19 -29.34 -22.52 -7.88
C GLU A 19 -30.23 -21.63 -7.00
N ASP A 20 -29.66 -21.10 -5.92
CA ASP A 20 -30.34 -20.13 -5.07
C ASP A 20 -29.91 -18.71 -5.47
N SER A 21 -30.84 -18.07 -6.17
CA SER A 21 -31.18 -16.65 -6.04
C SER A 21 -30.06 -15.66 -6.35
N ASP A 22 -30.00 -15.36 -7.64
CA ASP A 22 -30.05 -14.04 -8.28
C ASP A 22 -30.55 -12.88 -7.38
N THR A 23 -29.79 -12.56 -6.35
CA THR A 23 -29.84 -11.28 -5.64
C THR A 23 -28.40 -10.82 -5.47
N VAL A 24 -27.78 -10.51 -6.60
CA VAL A 24 -26.73 -9.51 -6.62
C VAL A 24 -27.44 -8.20 -6.31
N ALA A 25 -27.75 -7.98 -5.03
CA ALA A 25 -27.95 -6.64 -4.53
C ALA A 25 -26.68 -5.92 -4.96
N ALA A 26 -26.81 -5.08 -5.99
CA ALA A 26 -25.85 -4.05 -6.27
C ALA A 26 -25.73 -3.30 -4.93
N LEU A 27 -24.73 -3.69 -4.15
CA LEU A 27 -24.26 -2.90 -3.03
C LEU A 27 -23.74 -1.65 -3.72
N ASP A 28 -24.65 -0.70 -3.86
CA ASP A 28 -24.43 0.70 -4.15
C ASP A 28 -23.60 1.24 -2.97
N TYR A 29 -22.37 0.74 -2.87
CA TYR A 29 -21.34 1.34 -2.06
C TYR A 29 -21.12 2.69 -2.72
N PRO A 30 -21.45 3.80 -2.06
CA PRO A 30 -21.09 5.09 -2.60
C PRO A 30 -19.57 5.08 -2.76
N ASP A 31 -19.12 5.06 -4.01
CA ASP A 31 -17.71 5.09 -4.44
C ASP A 31 -17.04 6.43 -4.09
N ASP A 32 -17.75 7.30 -3.39
CA ASP A 32 -17.35 8.63 -2.96
C ASP A 32 -16.99 8.66 -1.47
N VAL A 33 -16.19 7.71 -1.00
CA VAL A 33 -15.49 7.86 0.29
C VAL A 33 -14.37 8.89 0.09
N HIS A 34 -14.78 10.15 -0.06
CA HIS A 34 -13.89 11.29 0.01
C HIS A 34 -13.27 11.28 1.40
N ALA A 35 -12.04 10.79 1.49
CA ALA A 35 -11.33 10.75 2.75
C ALA A 35 -11.24 12.19 3.29
N ALA A 36 -11.69 12.38 4.53
CA ALA A 36 -11.91 13.71 5.06
C ALA A 36 -10.59 14.51 5.06
N LEU A 37 -10.63 15.70 4.45
CA LEU A 37 -9.51 16.64 4.45
C LEU A 37 -9.62 17.58 5.65
N CYS A 38 -8.48 17.93 6.24
CA CYS A 38 -8.41 18.92 7.29
C CYS A 38 -8.65 20.31 6.69
N THR A 39 -9.62 21.05 7.23
CA THR A 39 -9.95 22.41 6.78
C THR A 39 -8.84 23.44 7.05
N SER A 40 -7.88 23.12 7.91
CA SER A 40 -6.80 24.05 8.30
C SER A 40 -5.56 23.95 7.42
N CYS A 41 -5.17 22.74 7.00
CA CYS A 41 -3.97 22.53 6.17
C CYS A 41 -4.25 21.85 4.82
N GLY A 42 -5.49 21.41 4.57
CA GLY A 42 -5.86 20.72 3.33
C GLY A 42 -5.42 19.26 3.25
N GLU A 43 -4.74 18.72 4.26
CA GLU A 43 -4.25 17.35 4.27
C GLU A 43 -5.28 16.34 4.79
N LEU A 44 -5.19 15.08 4.36
CA LEU A 44 -6.10 14.02 4.84
C LEU A 44 -6.02 13.88 6.38
N LEU A 45 -7.17 13.90 7.05
CA LEU A 45 -7.30 13.83 8.51
C LEU A 45 -6.63 12.58 9.10
N ALA A 46 -6.58 11.47 8.36
CA ALA A 46 -5.88 10.25 8.74
C ALA A 46 -4.37 10.45 9.02
N TRP A 47 -3.76 11.52 8.48
CA TRP A 47 -2.35 11.83 8.73
C TRP A 47 -2.10 12.57 10.03
N HIS A 48 -3.12 13.21 10.59
CA HIS A 48 -2.97 14.04 11.77
C HIS A 48 -2.80 13.17 13.03
N GLU A 49 -1.73 13.38 13.79
CA GLU A 49 -1.58 12.79 15.13
C GLU A 49 -2.17 13.68 16.23
N ALA A 50 -2.35 14.97 15.94
CA ALA A 50 -2.92 15.96 16.83
C ALA A 50 -3.88 16.87 16.06
N ALA A 51 -4.71 17.62 16.79
CA ALA A 51 -5.53 18.66 16.20
C ALA A 51 -4.66 19.61 15.38
N CYS A 52 -5.07 19.91 14.15
CA CYS A 52 -4.33 20.82 13.29
C CYS A 52 -4.29 22.19 13.94
N SER A 53 -3.10 22.72 14.23
CA SER A 53 -2.93 24.08 14.69
C SER A 53 -2.57 24.97 13.51
N PRO A 54 -3.34 26.04 13.23
CA PRO A 54 -3.11 26.93 12.08
C PRO A 54 -1.77 27.68 12.14
N ALA A 55 -1.06 27.62 13.28
CA ALA A 55 0.25 28.25 13.46
C ALA A 55 1.45 27.39 12.98
N ALA A 56 1.25 26.12 12.63
CA ALA A 56 2.34 25.20 12.28
C ALA A 56 2.70 25.16 10.77
N ASN A 57 1.96 25.87 9.91
CA ASN A 57 2.16 25.87 8.45
C ASN A 57 3.24 26.85 7.96
N LEU A 58 4.10 27.37 8.83
CA LEU A 58 5.31 28.04 8.38
C LEU A 58 6.33 26.95 8.02
N PRO A 59 6.80 26.84 6.77
CA PRO A 59 7.98 26.04 6.49
C PRO A 59 9.08 26.62 7.37
N SER A 60 9.53 25.84 8.36
CA SER A 60 10.71 26.17 9.12
C SER A 60 11.89 26.13 8.16
N ALA A 61 12.17 27.29 7.55
CA ALA A 61 13.45 27.59 6.95
C ALA A 61 14.50 27.54 8.07
N GLN A 62 15.00 26.34 8.37
CA GLN A 62 16.18 26.17 9.20
C GLN A 62 17.42 26.33 8.32
N THR A 63 17.92 27.55 8.39
CA THR A 63 19.28 28.03 8.27
C THR A 63 20.39 26.97 8.21
N THR A 64 21.18 27.07 7.15
CA THR A 64 22.59 26.71 6.95
C THR A 64 23.38 26.26 8.19
N GLY A 65 23.84 25.01 8.16
CA GLY A 65 24.83 24.45 9.08
C GLY A 65 25.40 23.14 8.51
N GLU A 66 26.67 23.17 8.15
CA GLU A 66 27.49 22.14 7.50
C GLU A 66 27.55 20.76 8.21
N GLN A 67 27.68 19.72 7.37
CA GLN A 67 28.28 18.39 7.60
C GLN A 67 27.41 17.21 8.07
N GLY A 68 27.17 16.30 7.12
CA GLY A 68 26.66 14.94 7.31
C GLY A 68 25.61 14.61 6.27
N ALA A 69 26.03 14.09 5.11
CA ALA A 69 25.15 13.69 4.02
C ALA A 69 24.25 12.52 4.44
N GLU A 70 23.11 12.84 5.03
CA GLU A 70 21.92 11.99 5.04
C GLU A 70 20.77 12.93 4.70
N GLU A 71 20.42 12.92 3.42
CA GLU A 71 19.45 13.79 2.79
C GLU A 71 18.09 13.61 3.46
N ILE A 72 17.80 14.45 4.46
CA ILE A 72 16.45 14.58 5.01
C ILE A 72 15.66 15.31 3.91
N VAL A 73 15.21 14.55 2.92
CA VAL A 73 14.22 15.01 1.95
C VAL A 73 12.98 15.33 2.77
N ALA A 74 12.78 16.62 3.04
CA ALA A 74 11.49 17.12 3.48
C ALA A 74 10.52 16.87 2.32
N VAL A 75 9.87 15.69 2.32
CA VAL A 75 8.91 15.28 1.30
C VAL A 75 7.64 16.10 1.50
N ALA A 76 7.65 17.33 0.99
CA ALA A 76 6.46 18.04 0.60
C ALA A 76 5.83 17.25 -0.54
N SER A 77 4.90 16.33 -0.22
CA SER A 77 4.02 15.60 -1.12
C SER A 77 4.58 15.45 -2.54
N SER A 78 5.80 14.92 -2.68
CA SER A 78 6.35 14.62 -4.00
C SER A 78 5.52 13.46 -4.52
N GLY A 79 4.91 13.66 -5.68
CA GLY A 79 4.10 12.64 -6.32
C GLY A 79 4.86 11.31 -6.41
N PHE A 80 4.14 10.25 -6.70
CA PHE A 80 4.73 8.94 -6.95
C PHE A 80 5.80 9.03 -8.05
N ALA A 81 7.01 8.54 -7.79
CA ALA A 81 8.09 8.46 -8.78
C ALA A 81 7.76 7.47 -9.93
N PHE A 82 6.93 6.47 -9.66
CA PHE A 82 6.54 5.45 -10.65
C PHE A 82 5.03 5.46 -10.89
N ASP A 83 4.64 5.34 -12.17
CA ASP A 83 3.25 5.24 -12.59
C ASP A 83 2.74 3.80 -12.65
N LEU A 84 1.42 3.62 -12.58
CA LEU A 84 0.80 2.31 -12.77
C LEU A 84 1.10 1.76 -14.17
N GLY A 85 1.47 0.49 -14.25
CA GLY A 85 1.90 -0.19 -15.48
C GLY A 85 3.36 0.06 -15.85
N GLN A 86 4.07 0.97 -15.17
CA GLN A 86 5.48 1.22 -15.44
C GLN A 86 6.31 -0.01 -15.00
N PRO A 87 7.19 -0.55 -15.87
CA PRO A 87 8.08 -1.63 -15.49
C PRO A 87 9.17 -1.11 -14.55
N VAL A 88 9.29 -1.73 -13.37
CA VAL A 88 10.30 -1.39 -12.36
C VAL A 88 10.99 -2.67 -11.90
N GLN A 89 12.28 -2.57 -11.65
CA GLN A 89 13.12 -3.69 -11.25
C GLN A 89 13.27 -3.69 -9.72
N PRO A 90 12.86 -4.76 -9.00
CA PRO A 90 12.90 -4.76 -7.53
C PRO A 90 14.29 -5.04 -6.95
N ALA A 91 15.23 -5.56 -7.74
CA ALA A 91 16.62 -5.83 -7.35
C ALA A 91 17.50 -5.90 -8.61
N ALA A 92 18.78 -5.57 -8.49
CA ALA A 92 19.73 -5.43 -9.62
C ALA A 92 19.79 -6.64 -10.59
N ASP A 93 19.49 -7.86 -10.12
CA ASP A 93 19.48 -9.08 -10.95
C ASP A 93 18.07 -9.66 -11.20
N ALA A 94 17.02 -9.00 -10.73
CA ALA A 94 15.63 -9.43 -10.91
C ALA A 94 15.05 -8.98 -12.25
N GLN A 95 14.05 -9.71 -12.75
CA GLN A 95 13.28 -9.26 -13.91
C GLN A 95 12.47 -8.00 -13.56
N PRO A 96 12.29 -7.04 -14.49
CA PRO A 96 11.37 -5.93 -14.30
C PRO A 96 9.90 -6.38 -14.26
N TYR A 97 9.12 -5.81 -13.35
CA TYR A 97 7.69 -6.07 -13.20
C TYR A 97 6.89 -4.77 -13.22
N PRO A 98 5.69 -4.74 -13.82
CA PRO A 98 4.86 -3.55 -13.84
C PRO A 98 4.32 -3.22 -12.45
N VAL A 99 4.21 -1.92 -12.14
CA VAL A 99 3.53 -1.44 -10.93
C VAL A 99 2.02 -1.64 -11.07
N VAL A 100 1.40 -2.35 -10.13
CA VAL A 100 -0.06 -2.61 -10.13
C VAL A 100 -0.83 -1.81 -9.08
N TRP A 101 -0.12 -1.28 -8.09
CA TRP A 101 -0.72 -0.43 -7.07
C TRP A 101 0.32 0.55 -6.51
N ARG A 102 -0.17 1.72 -6.10
CA ARG A 102 0.62 2.78 -5.46
C ARG A 102 -0.13 3.31 -4.25
N GLY A 103 0.59 3.60 -3.18
CA GLY A 103 0.01 4.15 -1.97
C GLY A 103 1.03 4.84 -1.07
N GLN A 104 0.53 5.49 -0.04
CA GLN A 104 1.38 6.18 0.93
C GLN A 104 1.21 5.55 2.30
N LEU A 105 2.33 5.27 2.97
CA LEU A 105 2.35 4.79 4.35
C LEU A 105 2.75 5.90 5.30
N LYS A 106 2.21 5.83 6.52
CA LYS A 106 2.58 6.66 7.66
C LYS A 106 3.74 6.01 8.38
N ALA A 107 4.95 6.52 8.15
CA ALA A 107 6.15 6.06 8.80
C ALA A 107 6.63 7.07 9.84
N ARG A 108 7.24 6.58 10.92
CA ARG A 108 7.88 7.42 11.93
C ARG A 108 9.38 7.36 11.72
N HIS A 109 10.01 8.52 11.59
CA HIS A 109 11.45 8.61 11.43
C HIS A 109 12.15 8.11 12.71
N PRO A 110 13.13 7.19 12.63
CA PRO A 110 13.70 6.53 13.81
C PRO A 110 14.43 7.50 14.75
N ARG A 111 15.14 8.48 14.20
CA ARG A 111 15.92 9.45 14.99
C ARG A 111 15.11 10.60 15.57
N THR A 112 14.26 11.24 14.77
CA THR A 112 13.51 12.45 15.17
C THR A 112 12.15 12.11 15.77
N GLY A 113 11.65 10.89 15.55
CA GLY A 113 10.29 10.51 15.93
C GLY A 113 9.21 11.22 15.11
N LEU A 114 9.56 12.02 14.09
CA LEU A 114 8.58 12.73 13.29
C LEU A 114 7.88 11.77 12.32
N VAL A 115 6.57 11.95 12.17
CA VAL A 115 5.79 11.23 11.17
C VAL A 115 6.00 11.85 9.80
N HIS A 116 6.23 11.00 8.80
CA HIS A 116 6.32 11.40 7.40
C HIS A 116 5.58 10.39 6.51
N ARG A 117 5.31 10.82 5.28
CA ARG A 117 4.70 9.99 4.24
C ARG A 117 5.79 9.27 3.47
N VAL A 118 5.59 7.98 3.23
CA VAL A 118 6.48 7.17 2.42
C VAL A 118 5.69 6.57 1.27
N ASN A 119 6.14 6.84 0.04
CA ASN A 119 5.56 6.24 -1.16
C ASN A 119 5.93 4.76 -1.22
N VAL A 120 4.94 3.91 -1.46
CA VAL A 120 5.09 2.48 -1.63
C VAL A 120 4.38 1.98 -2.88
N TYR A 121 4.90 0.89 -3.43
CA TYR A 121 4.48 0.31 -4.69
C TYR A 121 4.26 -1.18 -4.55
N ARG A 122 3.27 -1.72 -5.25
CA ARG A 122 3.11 -3.16 -5.44
C ARG A 122 3.41 -3.50 -6.89
N LEU A 123 4.19 -4.56 -7.10
CA LEU A 123 4.58 -5.04 -8.42
C LEU A 123 3.77 -6.28 -8.82
N ASP A 124 3.62 -6.51 -10.13
CA ASP A 124 2.98 -7.72 -10.67
C ASP A 124 3.95 -8.92 -10.73
N ASN A 125 4.55 -9.25 -9.60
CA ASN A 125 5.52 -10.35 -9.49
C ASN A 125 4.93 -11.58 -8.77
N GLY A 126 3.62 -11.61 -8.55
CA GLY A 126 2.91 -12.68 -7.84
C GLY A 126 2.97 -12.58 -6.31
N TYR A 127 3.72 -11.61 -5.75
CA TYR A 127 3.78 -11.37 -4.31
C TYR A 127 2.79 -10.28 -3.87
N TRP A 128 2.51 -10.25 -2.57
CA TRP A 128 1.65 -9.24 -1.94
C TRP A 128 2.45 -8.15 -1.20
N ASP A 129 3.78 -8.21 -1.30
CA ASP A 129 4.67 -7.27 -0.66
C ASP A 129 4.61 -5.88 -1.32
N CYS A 130 4.78 -4.86 -0.49
CA CYS A 130 4.94 -3.48 -0.94
C CYS A 130 6.43 -3.12 -0.89
N TYR A 131 6.90 -2.43 -1.92
CA TYR A 131 8.27 -1.95 -2.06
C TYR A 131 8.32 -0.45 -1.77
N TYR A 132 9.32 -0.02 -1.03
CA TYR A 132 9.56 1.41 -0.83
C TYR A 132 10.11 2.05 -2.10
N GLU A 133 9.77 3.31 -2.33
CA GLU A 133 10.29 4.08 -3.47
C GLU A 133 11.82 4.07 -3.53
N THR A 134 12.47 4.23 -2.38
CA THR A 134 13.92 4.26 -2.24
C THR A 134 14.57 2.95 -2.67
N ASP A 135 13.93 1.82 -2.37
CA ASP A 135 14.46 0.50 -2.69
C ASP A 135 14.39 0.24 -4.21
N LEU A 136 13.31 0.68 -4.84
CA LEU A 136 13.11 0.57 -6.28
C LEU A 136 13.99 1.53 -7.09
N LEU A 137 14.36 2.68 -6.52
CA LEU A 137 15.30 3.62 -7.14
C LEU A 137 16.76 3.19 -7.01
N ALA A 138 17.08 2.35 -6.01
CA ALA A 138 18.42 1.86 -5.74
C ALA A 138 18.77 0.56 -6.48
N ALA A 139 17.78 -0.10 -7.09
CA ALA A 139 17.92 -1.34 -7.85
C ALA A 139 18.47 -1.10 -9.26
#